data_AF-A0A178JC80-F1
#
_entry.id   AF-A0A178JC80-F1
#
_cell.length_a   1.000
_cell.length_b   1.000
_cell.length_c   1.000
_cell.angle_alpha   90.00
_cell.angle_beta   90.00
_cell.angle_gamma   90.00
#
_symmetry.space_group_name_H-M   'P 1'
#
loop_
_entity.id
_entity.type
_entity.pdbx_description
1 polymer ?
#
loop_
_entity_poly.entity_id
_entity_poly.type
_entity_poly.pdbx_seq_one_letter_code
_entity_poly.pdbx_strand_id
1 'polypeptide(L)' 'MQVSDSIHLPCPDMAGMVDPDPKKLERSRFQLQKLRDEHGIKKRVKPQSKPMTYTCTGAGCIEPWGNVSNGEPY' A
#
# COMPACT_ATOMS: atom_id res chain seq x y z
N MET A 1 -26.90 -6.91 1.19
CA MET A 1 -26.28 -8.14 1.72
C MET A 1 -26.24 -8.01 3.23
N GLN A 2 -27.03 -8.80 3.94
CA GLN A 2 -27.02 -8.83 5.40
C GLN A 2 -26.03 -9.92 5.80
N VAL A 3 -24.89 -9.52 6.34
CA VAL A 3 -23.81 -10.43 6.73
C VAL A 3 -24.18 -11.06 8.07
N SER A 4 -24.59 -12.33 8.07
CA SER A 4 -25.10 -13.04 9.24
C SER A 4 -24.01 -13.76 10.06
N ASP A 5 -22.87 -14.07 9.44
CA ASP A 5 -21.81 -14.83 10.09
C ASP A 5 -20.88 -13.94 10.89
N SER A 6 -20.64 -14.33 12.15
CA SER A 6 -19.81 -13.58 13.10
C SER A 6 -18.35 -13.42 12.67
N ILE A 7 -17.87 -14.27 11.76
CA ILE A 7 -16.53 -14.19 11.16
C ILE A 7 -16.38 -13.06 10.14
N HIS A 8 -17.49 -12.55 9.60
CA HIS A 8 -17.51 -11.47 8.62
C HIS A 8 -18.00 -10.15 9.23
N LEU A 9 -18.33 -10.16 10.53
CA LEU A 9 -18.53 -8.93 11.29
C LEU A 9 -17.18 -8.23 11.48
N PRO A 10 -17.17 -6.89 11.48
CA PRO A 10 -15.97 -6.16 11.89
C PRO A 10 -15.56 -6.64 13.28
N CYS A 11 -14.24 -6.82 13.49
CA CYS A 11 -13.72 -7.26 14.78
C CYS A 11 -14.31 -6.38 15.89
N PRO A 12 -14.74 -6.97 17.03
CA PRO A 12 -15.35 -6.23 18.14
C PRO A 12 -14.45 -5.09 18.68
N ASP A 13 -13.13 -5.20 18.48
CA ASP A 13 -12.13 -4.17 18.80
C ASP A 13 -12.18 -2.91 17.90
N MET A 14 -12.97 -2.91 16.82
CA MET A 14 -13.15 -1.74 15.95
C MET A 14 -14.19 -0.75 16.47
N ALA A 15 -14.80 -0.99 17.65
CA ALA A 15 -15.71 -0.05 18.29
C ALA A 15 -15.08 1.34 18.50
N GLY A 16 -13.77 1.40 18.75
CA GLY A 16 -13.01 2.65 18.89
C GLY A 16 -12.76 3.40 17.56
N MET A 17 -13.14 2.83 16.41
CA MET A 17 -13.00 3.45 15.09
C MET A 17 -14.30 4.05 14.56
N VAL A 18 -15.42 3.86 15.24
CA VAL A 18 -16.73 4.38 14.79
C VAL A 18 -16.81 5.90 14.93
N ASP A 19 -16.35 6.44 16.06
CA ASP A 19 -16.29 7.89 16.29
C ASP A 19 -15.10 8.25 17.21
N PRO A 20 -13.88 8.27 16.65
CA PRO A 20 -12.69 8.54 17.45
C PRO A 20 -12.56 10.03 17.78
N ASP A 21 -12.43 10.36 19.08
CA ASP A 21 -12.19 11.72 19.55
C ASP A 21 -10.92 12.33 18.90
N PRO A 22 -11.05 13.44 18.16
CA PRO A 22 -9.94 14.01 17.39
C PRO A 22 -8.76 14.43 18.28
N LYS A 23 -9.02 14.90 19.51
CA LYS A 23 -7.95 15.32 20.44
C LYS A 23 -7.13 14.12 20.92
N LYS A 24 -7.80 12.99 21.17
CA LYS A 24 -7.13 11.75 21.57
C LYS A 24 -6.31 11.17 20.42
N LEU A 25 -6.81 11.28 19.18
CA LEU A 25 -6.06 10.88 17.98
C LEU A 25 -4.80 11.71 17.76
N GLU A 26 -4.86 13.02 17.93
CA GLU A 26 -3.66 13.87 17.80
C GLU A 26 -2.60 13.53 18.85
N ARG A 27 -3.04 13.34 20.11
CA ARG A 27 -2.14 12.95 21.21
C ARG A 27 -1.49 11.59 20.96
N SER A 28 -2.25 10.60 20.50
CA SER A 28 -1.70 9.27 20.21
C SER A 28 -0.73 9.31 19.03
N ARG A 29 -1.03 10.08 17.97
CA ARG A 29 -0.10 10.31 16.85
C ARG A 29 1.23 10.91 17.30
N PHE A 30 1.18 11.91 18.19
CA PHE A 30 2.37 12.53 18.75
C PHE A 30 3.22 11.53 19.55
N GLN A 31 2.59 10.72 20.42
CA GLN A 31 3.28 9.69 21.19
C GLN A 31 3.92 8.62 20.30
N LEU A 32 3.21 8.16 19.27
CA LEU A 32 3.74 7.20 18.31
C LEU A 32 4.92 7.76 17.52
N GLN A 33 4.91 9.06 17.20
CA GLN A 33 6.05 9.70 16.56
C GLN A 33 7.27 9.70 17.48
N LYS A 34 7.10 10.10 18.75
CA LYS A 34 8.17 10.07 19.75
C LYS A 34 8.80 8.69 19.91
N LEU A 35 7.98 7.64 20.03
CA LEU A 35 8.46 6.26 20.14
C LEU A 35 9.24 5.81 18.90
N ARG A 36 8.77 6.20 17.70
CA ARG A 36 9.49 5.89 16.46
C ARG A 36 10.86 6.57 16.42
N ASP A 37 10.93 7.81 16.87
CA ASP A 37 12.18 8.58 16.90
C ASP A 37 13.18 7.97 17.90
N GLU A 38 12.71 7.60 19.11
CA GLU A 38 13.52 6.92 20.14
C GLU A 38 14.10 5.58 19.65
N HIS A 39 13.30 4.81 18.90
CA HIS A 39 13.71 3.49 18.40
C HIS A 39 14.32 3.52 16.99
N GLY A 40 14.53 4.71 16.40
CA GLY A 40 15.08 4.86 15.04
C GLY A 40 14.20 4.28 13.93
N ILE A 41 12.90 4.06 14.20
CA ILE A 41 11.94 3.49 13.25
C ILE A 41 11.49 4.60 12.28
N LYS A 42 12.26 4.81 11.23
CA LYS A 42 11.91 5.77 10.18
C LYS A 42 10.81 5.21 9.29
N LYS A 43 9.80 6.04 8.98
CA LYS A 43 8.84 5.71 7.92
C LYS A 43 9.61 5.49 6.62
N ARG A 44 9.39 4.34 5.97
CA ARG A 44 9.98 4.05 4.66
C ARG A 44 9.50 5.10 3.66
N VAL A 45 10.42 5.84 3.05
CA VAL A 45 10.12 6.69 1.91
C VAL A 45 9.65 5.76 0.79
N LYS A 46 8.41 5.93 0.33
CA LYS A 46 7.93 5.19 -0.82
C LYS A 46 8.74 5.66 -2.04
N PRO A 47 9.38 4.76 -2.80
CA PRO A 47 10.04 5.16 -4.04
C PRO A 47 8.99 5.73 -4.99
N GLN A 48 9.37 6.76 -5.76
CA GLN A 48 8.55 7.23 -6.87
C GLN A 48 8.37 6.08 -7.86
N SER A 49 7.14 5.84 -8.32
CA SER A 49 6.88 4.88 -9.39
C SER A 49 7.58 5.35 -10.66
N LYS A 50 8.49 4.53 -11.19
CA LYS A 50 9.12 4.82 -12.49
C LYS A 50 8.11 4.53 -13.60
N PRO A 51 7.94 5.43 -14.59
CA PRO A 51 7.14 5.12 -15.77
C PRO A 51 7.73 3.91 -16.48
N MET A 52 6.86 3.04 -16.99
CA MET A 52 7.28 1.85 -17.73
C MET A 52 7.67 2.28 -19.15
N THR A 53 8.98 2.34 -19.44
CA THR A 53 9.48 2.66 -20.79
C THR A 53 9.40 1.40 -21.63
N TYR A 54 8.47 1.35 -22.59
CA TYR A 54 8.42 0.27 -23.57
C TYR A 54 9.25 0.67 -24.79
N THR A 55 10.24 -0.15 -25.13
CA THR A 55 10.97 -0.04 -26.41
C THR A 55 10.40 -1.09 -27.36
N CYS A 56 9.63 -0.65 -28.34
CA CYS A 56 9.09 -1.52 -29.38
C CYS A 56 10.00 -1.52 -30.61
N THR A 57 10.31 -2.71 -31.10
CA THR A 57 11.06 -2.96 -32.34
C THR A 57 10.17 -3.72 -33.32
N GLY A 58 10.62 -3.93 -34.56
CA GLY A 58 9.89 -4.77 -35.52
C GLY A 58 9.67 -6.23 -35.04
N ALA A 59 10.44 -6.68 -34.04
CA ALA A 59 10.30 -8.01 -33.43
C ALA A 59 9.35 -8.05 -32.22
N GLY A 60 8.77 -6.91 -31.81
CA GLY A 60 7.89 -6.80 -30.64
C GLY A 60 8.37 -5.78 -29.61
N CYS A 61 7.65 -5.70 -28.48
CA CYS A 61 7.93 -4.75 -27.40
C CYS A 61 8.72 -5.40 -26.25
N ILE A 62 9.87 -4.82 -25.94
CA ILE A 62 10.76 -5.28 -24.87
C ILE A 62 10.19 -4.81 -23.53
N GLU A 63 9.86 -5.75 -22.66
CA GLU A 63 9.41 -5.51 -21.29
C GLU A 63 10.60 -5.19 -20.38
N PRO A 64 10.39 -4.48 -19.25
CA PRO A 64 11.48 -4.13 -18.32
C PRO A 64 12.21 -5.33 -17.70
N TRP A 65 11.62 -6.52 -17.73
CA TRP A 65 12.19 -7.78 -17.23
C TRP A 65 12.77 -8.68 -18.33
N GLY A 66 12.93 -8.17 -19.55
CA GLY A 66 13.71 -8.80 -20.63
C GLY A 66 12.93 -9.73 -21.57
N ASN A 67 11.63 -9.89 -21.37
CA ASN A 67 10.77 -10.63 -22.30
C ASN A 67 10.32 -9.72 -23.47
N VAL A 68 10.00 -10.33 -24.61
CA VAL A 68 9.43 -9.65 -25.78
C VAL A 68 7.95 -10.02 -25.88
N SER A 69 7.09 -9.02 -25.83
CA SER A 69 5.65 -9.17 -26.02
C SER A 69 5.26 -8.80 -27.46
N ASN A 70 4.20 -9.43 -27.99
CA ASN A 70 3.66 -9.16 -29.33
C ASN A 70 4.63 -9.37 -30.50
N GLY A 71 5.59 -10.31 -30.37
CA GLY A 71 6.44 -10.73 -31.49
C GLY A 71 5.72 -11.77 -32.35
N GLU A 72 5.87 -11.69 -33.68
CA GLU A 72 5.39 -12.73 -34.59
C GLU A 72 6.29 -13.98 -34.47
N PRO A 73 5.72 -15.19 -34.32
CA PRO A 73 6.50 -16.43 -34.44
C PRO A 73 6.96 -16.59 -35.91
N TYR A 74 8.24 -16.85 -36.09
CA TYR A 74 8.87 -17.16 -37.38
C TYR A 74 8.23 -18.38 -38.07
#